data_AF-A0A813EPY0-F1
#
_entry.id   AF-A0A813EPY0-F1
#
_cell.length_a   1.000
_cell.length_b   1.000
_cell.length_c   1.000
_cell.angle_alpha   90.00
_cell.angle_beta   90.00
_cell.angle_gamma   90.00
#
_symmetry.space_group_name_H-M   'P 1'
#
loop_
_entity.id
_entity.type
_entity.pdbx_description
1 polymer ?
#
loop_
_entity_poly.entity_id
_entity_poly.type
_entity_poly.pdbx_seq_one_letter_code
_entity_poly.pdbx_strand_id
1 'polypeptide(L)'
;AKCDEFVSVHFPGLRTDGYAHHIRCLYTQTTLADEDFIVGKFPGDVDIVVACGFGGEGFKFGPAIGEFVTELLLEEAKPTVPAAVHRFRVARALSERS
;
A
#
# COMPACT_ATOMS: atom_id res chain seq x y z
N ALA A 1 -0.09 26.95 7.29
CA ALA A 1 -1.31 27.11 8.11
C ALA A 1 -1.62 25.86 8.94
N LYS A 2 -2.18 24.77 8.38
CA LYS A 2 -2.49 23.57 9.17
C LYS A 2 -1.26 22.87 9.77
N CYS A 3 -0.17 22.73 9.00
CA CYS A 3 1.07 22.16 9.50
C CYS A 3 1.70 23.03 10.60
N ASP A 4 1.76 24.34 10.37
CA ASP A 4 2.31 25.33 11.31
C ASP A 4 1.55 25.30 12.64
N GLU A 5 0.21 25.26 12.58
CA GLU A 5 -0.65 25.16 13.76
C GLU A 5 -0.39 23.86 14.53
N PHE A 6 -0.40 22.70 13.85
CA PHE A 6 -0.10 21.41 14.46
C PHE A 6 1.28 21.40 15.14
N VAL A 7 2.31 21.92 14.47
CA VAL A 7 3.67 21.99 15.03
C VAL A 7 3.71 22.92 16.25
N SER A 8 3.06 24.08 16.21
CA SER A 8 3.06 25.01 17.34
C SER A 8 2.42 24.43 18.60
N VAL A 9 1.39 23.59 18.44
CA VAL A 9 0.69 22.92 19.55
C VAL A 9 1.53 21.79 20.13
N HIS A 10 2.15 20.96 19.29
CA HIS A 10 2.83 19.75 19.73
C HIS A 10 4.34 19.93 20.00
N PHE A 11 4.97 20.97 19.43
CA PHE A 11 6.40 21.25 19.52
C PHE A 11 6.66 22.76 19.71
N PRO A 12 6.27 23.35 20.86
CA PRO A 12 6.30 24.80 21.08
C PRO A 12 7.69 25.44 21.03
N GLY A 13 8.77 24.64 21.09
CA GLY A 13 10.15 25.11 20.92
C GLY A 13 10.63 25.16 19.46
N LEU A 14 9.81 24.73 18.50
CA LEU A 14 10.18 24.67 17.09
C LEU A 14 9.63 25.88 16.34
N ARG A 15 10.45 26.45 15.46
CA ARG A 15 10.00 27.48 14.52
C ARG A 15 9.11 26.86 13.44
N THR A 16 8.00 27.52 13.16
CA THR A 16 7.03 27.11 12.12
C THR A 16 7.24 27.86 10.81
N ASP A 17 8.28 28.69 10.72
CA ASP A 17 8.73 29.37 9.53
C ASP A 17 10.11 28.83 9.08
N GLY A 18 10.44 28.99 7.79
CA GLY A 18 11.77 28.63 7.28
C GLY A 18 12.00 27.13 7.05
N TYR A 19 10.96 26.37 6.69
CA TYR A 19 11.11 24.96 6.27
C TYR A 19 12.14 24.81 5.15
N ALA A 20 13.07 23.86 5.28
CA ALA A 20 14.06 23.58 4.24
C ALA A 20 13.41 23.05 2.95
N HIS A 21 12.41 22.18 3.10
CA HIS A 21 11.69 21.58 1.98
C HIS A 21 10.21 21.37 2.31
N HIS A 22 9.37 21.51 1.29
CA HIS A 22 7.98 21.08 1.32
C HIS A 22 7.71 20.24 0.07
N ILE A 23 7.30 18.99 0.26
CA ILE A 23 7.16 18.02 -0.82
C ILE A 23 5.77 17.40 -0.73
N ARG A 24 5.11 17.28 -1.89
CA ARG A 24 3.86 16.52 -2.00
C ARG A 24 4.20 15.06 -2.26
N CYS A 25 3.76 14.18 -1.36
CA CYS A 25 3.84 12.75 -1.56
C CYS A 25 2.57 12.28 -2.30
N LEU A 26 2.75 11.46 -3.34
CA LEU A 26 1.65 10.78 -4.02
C LEU A 26 1.57 9.34 -3.54
N TYR A 27 0.35 8.86 -3.35
CA TYR A 27 0.08 7.46 -3.11
C TYR A 27 -1.17 7.06 -3.89
N THR A 28 -1.26 5.77 -4.19
CA THR A 28 -2.44 5.18 -4.82
C THR A 28 -3.21 4.40 -3.77
N GLN A 29 -4.51 4.66 -3.68
CA GLN A 29 -5.44 3.90 -2.85
C GLN A 29 -6.34 3.06 -3.76
N THR A 30 -6.82 1.93 -3.26
CA THR A 30 -7.84 1.16 -3.94
C THR A 30 -9.18 1.88 -3.91
N THR A 31 -10.04 1.59 -4.88
CA THR A 31 -11.41 2.14 -4.92
C THR A 31 -12.42 1.24 -4.20
N LEU A 32 -11.97 0.08 -3.70
CA LEU A 32 -12.80 -0.86 -2.96
C LEU A 32 -13.14 -0.29 -1.58
N ALA A 33 -14.35 -0.56 -1.10
CA ALA A 33 -14.84 -0.01 0.16
C ALA A 33 -14.06 -0.44 1.42
N ASP A 34 -13.30 -1.55 1.34
CA ASP A 34 -12.49 -2.03 2.46
C ASP A 34 -11.04 -1.52 2.46
N GLU A 35 -10.67 -0.70 1.47
CA GLU A 35 -9.35 -0.06 1.33
C GLU A 35 -8.16 -1.01 1.38
N ASP A 36 -8.40 -2.30 1.18
CA ASP A 36 -7.38 -3.33 1.16
C ASP A 36 -6.39 -3.13 0.03
N PHE A 37 -5.19 -3.70 0.17
CA PHE A 37 -4.19 -3.77 -0.89
C PHE A 37 -4.63 -4.69 -2.03
N ILE A 38 -4.09 -4.44 -3.23
CA ILE A 38 -4.18 -5.35 -4.37
C ILE A 38 -2.82 -6.00 -4.59
N VAL A 39 -2.69 -7.25 -4.15
CA VAL A 39 -1.47 -8.04 -4.28
C VAL A 39 -1.81 -9.47 -4.71
N GLY A 40 -1.29 -9.93 -5.84
CA GLY A 40 -1.53 -11.27 -6.33
C GLY A 40 -1.21 -11.47 -7.81
N LYS A 41 -1.35 -12.72 -8.29
CA LYS A 41 -1.26 -13.04 -9.72
C LYS A 41 -2.40 -12.37 -10.50
N PHE A 42 -2.11 -11.93 -11.72
CA PHE A 42 -3.12 -11.37 -12.61
C PHE A 42 -4.06 -12.49 -13.11
N PRO A 43 -5.39 -12.30 -13.10
CA PRO A 43 -6.30 -13.33 -13.60
C PRO A 43 -6.09 -13.59 -15.10
N GLY A 44 -5.82 -14.85 -15.46
CA GLY A 44 -5.62 -15.27 -16.85
C GLY A 44 -4.19 -15.14 -17.38
N ASP A 45 -3.27 -14.55 -16.61
CA ASP A 45 -1.84 -14.52 -16.92
C ASP A 45 -1.04 -14.81 -15.64
N VAL A 46 -0.48 -16.02 -15.57
CA VAL A 46 0.22 -16.50 -14.37
C VAL A 46 1.62 -15.90 -14.21
N ASP A 47 2.16 -15.27 -15.24
CA ASP A 47 3.51 -14.69 -15.27
C ASP A 47 3.54 -13.23 -14.77
N ILE A 48 2.37 -12.65 -14.47
CA ILE A 48 2.23 -11.29 -13.98
C ILE A 48 1.78 -11.30 -12.52
N VAL A 49 2.57 -10.67 -11.65
CA VAL A 49 2.19 -10.34 -10.28
C VAL A 49 1.99 -8.83 -10.16
N VAL A 50 0.84 -8.44 -9.60
CA VAL A 50 0.53 -7.04 -9.28
C VAL A 50 0.70 -6.85 -7.79
N ALA A 51 1.30 -5.73 -7.39
CA ALA A 51 1.39 -5.28 -6.00
C ALA A 51 1.21 -3.74 -5.96
N CYS A 52 0.00 -3.27 -5.64
CA CYS A 52 -0.33 -1.85 -5.66
C CYS A 52 -1.49 -1.50 -4.70
N GLY A 53 -1.90 -0.22 -4.70
CA GLY A 53 -3.05 0.25 -3.94
C GLY A 53 -2.80 0.35 -2.44
N PHE A 54 -1.57 0.64 -2.02
CA PHE A 54 -1.18 0.56 -0.61
C PHE A 54 -1.68 1.70 0.29
N GLY A 55 -2.45 2.68 -0.22
CA GLY A 55 -3.16 3.65 0.63
C GLY A 55 -2.27 4.53 1.53
N GLY A 56 -1.00 4.75 1.16
CA GLY A 56 -0.03 5.47 2.00
C GLY A 56 0.65 4.61 3.09
N GLU A 57 0.28 3.34 3.17
CA GLU A 57 0.78 2.37 4.15
C GLU A 57 1.91 1.50 3.57
N GLY A 58 2.19 1.61 2.27
CA GLY A 58 3.17 0.75 1.59
C GLY A 58 4.57 0.78 2.21
N PHE A 59 4.99 1.91 2.81
CA PHE A 59 6.30 2.00 3.47
C PHE A 59 6.42 1.06 4.69
N LYS A 60 5.38 0.99 5.54
CA LYS A 60 5.45 0.16 6.77
C LYS A 60 5.35 -1.34 6.44
N PHE A 61 4.63 -1.69 5.38
CA PHE A 61 4.40 -3.08 4.97
C PHE A 61 5.33 -3.57 3.87
N GLY A 62 6.21 -2.71 3.32
CA GLY A 62 7.09 -3.02 2.21
C GLY A 62 7.84 -4.36 2.35
N PRO A 63 8.50 -4.66 3.48
CA PRO A 63 9.17 -5.93 3.69
C PRO A 63 8.24 -7.15 3.59
N ALA A 64 7.08 -7.11 4.28
CA ALA A 64 6.11 -8.21 4.27
C ALA A 64 5.45 -8.40 2.90
N ILE A 65 5.20 -7.30 2.17
CA ILE A 65 4.68 -7.34 0.80
C ILE A 65 5.72 -7.96 -0.14
N GLY A 66 7.01 -7.60 0.03
CA GLY A 66 8.10 -8.18 -0.77
C GLY A 66 8.26 -9.68 -0.57
N GLU A 67 8.19 -10.14 0.68
CA GLU A 67 8.16 -11.57 1.02
C GLU A 67 6.96 -12.27 0.37
N PHE A 68 5.76 -11.74 0.55
CA PHE A 68 4.55 -12.32 -0.03
C PHE A 68 4.59 -12.36 -1.58
N VAL A 69 5.09 -11.32 -2.24
CA VAL A 69 5.30 -11.32 -3.70
C VAL A 69 6.30 -12.40 -4.11
N THR A 70 7.36 -12.63 -3.34
CA THR A 70 8.34 -13.69 -3.60
C THR A 70 7.70 -15.08 -3.50
N GLU A 71 6.91 -15.33 -2.46
CA GLU A 71 6.17 -16.60 -2.29
C GLU A 71 5.24 -16.87 -3.47
N LEU A 72 4.56 -15.83 -3.98
CA LEU A 72 3.68 -15.93 -5.15
C LEU A 72 4.44 -16.24 -6.44
N LEU A 73 5.64 -15.69 -6.61
CA LEU A 73 6.51 -15.91 -7.78
C LEU A 73 7.16 -17.28 -7.77
N LEU A 74 7.56 -17.78 -6.60
CA LEU A 74 8.19 -19.08 -6.43
C LEU A 74 7.18 -20.24 -6.30
N GLU A 75 5.88 -19.92 -6.35
CA GLU A 75 4.76 -20.87 -6.23
C GLU A 75 4.85 -21.72 -4.97
N GLU A 76 5.17 -21.09 -3.84
CA GLU A 76 5.29 -21.82 -2.58
C GLU A 76 3.96 -22.48 -2.18
N ALA A 77 4.04 -23.78 -1.85
CA ALA A 77 2.85 -24.57 -1.49
C ALA A 77 2.15 -24.07 -0.22
N LYS A 78 2.84 -23.27 0.62
CA LYS A 78 2.35 -22.75 1.89
C LYS A 78 2.86 -21.33 2.13
N PRO A 79 2.14 -20.29 1.70
CA PRO A 79 2.52 -18.91 1.97
C PRO A 79 2.51 -18.60 3.47
N THR A 80 3.37 -17.67 3.91
CA THR A 80 3.51 -17.29 5.33
C THR A 80 2.21 -16.74 5.91
N VAL A 81 1.42 -16.03 5.10
CA VAL A 81 0.08 -15.53 5.49
C VAL A 81 -0.98 -16.06 4.51
N PRO A 82 -1.54 -17.26 4.75
CA PRO A 82 -2.48 -17.89 3.81
C PRO A 82 -3.72 -17.05 3.47
N ALA A 83 -4.22 -16.28 4.43
CA ALA A 83 -5.38 -15.42 4.22
C ALA A 83 -5.10 -14.30 3.19
N ALA A 84 -3.85 -13.86 3.04
CA ALA A 84 -3.47 -12.77 2.13
C ALA A 84 -3.73 -13.13 0.67
N VAL A 85 -3.57 -14.41 0.29
CA VAL A 85 -3.80 -14.91 -1.08
C VAL A 85 -5.22 -14.60 -1.57
N HIS A 86 -6.22 -14.76 -0.71
CA HIS A 86 -7.60 -14.50 -1.07
C HIS A 86 -8.04 -13.08 -0.75
N ARG A 87 -7.55 -12.54 0.38
CA ARG A 87 -7.86 -11.18 0.83
C ARG A 87 -7.39 -10.19 -0.22
N PHE A 88 -6.14 -10.20 -0.68
CA PHE A 88 -5.59 -9.15 -1.55
C PHE A 88 -5.64 -9.45 -3.06
N ARG A 89 -6.28 -10.56 -3.48
CA ARG A 89 -6.28 -11.01 -4.88
C ARG A 89 -6.70 -9.93 -5.87
N VAL A 90 -5.97 -9.86 -6.98
CA VAL A 90 -6.21 -8.90 -8.08
C VAL A 90 -7.62 -8.94 -8.63
N ALA A 91 -8.22 -10.12 -8.73
CA ALA A 91 -9.57 -10.30 -9.25
C ALA A 91 -10.64 -9.40 -8.57
N ARG A 92 -10.45 -9.05 -7.29
CA ARG A 92 -11.37 -8.16 -6.55
C ARG A 92 -11.47 -6.77 -7.17
N ALA A 93 -10.37 -6.24 -7.70
CA ALA A 93 -10.32 -4.91 -8.32
C ALA A 93 -10.74 -4.91 -9.79
N LEU A 94 -11.00 -6.08 -10.38
CA LEU A 94 -11.42 -6.21 -11.77
C LEU A 94 -12.93 -6.44 -11.92
N SER A 95 -13.58 -7.02 -10.90
CA SER A 95 -15.00 -7.38 -10.93
C SER A 95 -15.98 -6.20 -10.91
N GLU A 96 -15.53 -4.98 -10.63
CA GLU A 96 -16.38 -3.78 -10.60
C GLU A 96 -16.41 -2.99 -11.92
N ARG A 97 -15.80 -3.52 -13.00
CA ARG A 97 -15.78 -2.87 -14.33
C ARG A 97 -16.70 -3.54 -15.37
N SER A 98 -17.81 -4.12 -14.93
CA SER A 98 -18.87 -4.66 -15.80
C SER A 98 -20.13 -3.82 -15.72
#